data_AF-A0A1U7IZ92-F1
#
_entry.id   AF-A0A1U7IZ92-F1
#
_cell.length_a   1.000
_cell.length_b   1.000
_cell.length_c   1.000
_cell.angle_alpha   90.00
_cell.angle_beta   90.00
_cell.angle_gamma   90.00
#
_symmetry.space_group_name_H-M   'P 1'
#
loop_
_entity.id
_entity.type
_entity.pdbx_description
1 polymer ?
#
loop_
_entity_poly.entity_id
_entity_poly.type
_entity_poly.pdbx_seq_one_letter_code
_entity_poly.pdbx_strand_id
1 'polypeptide(L)'
;MMEWTWTKANEKELAQFATDSALQLFNLDVSSFDLIREEQFESLIEAIYNTLVEQKVKYDLEKFSTAETHQRIRTPVEILSQPRQGTCLDLAILFCGLCLGCNLLPKLIILEGHAIVAVSLVHNRKDWNSTKEQQKKFLGKRVKDSQGSERIEPEVFKDLDGLKDLIENGIYLAVECTGFAYSKTLSPDSTELAGATRNTEGFLSFEQSKEVGRKQLDRLPFRYAIDIAVAHEFWGIKPKTIEAPSGWDKLAATRLVKVSQKVGLLDNAVLEGAVVSGEAASGEFHITQEIETMQGGASATGYKGNA
;
A
#
# COMPACT_ATOMS: atom_id res chain seq x y z
N MET A 1 -22.37 9.00 -8.63
CA MET A 1 -20.93 8.84 -8.34
C MET A 1 -20.16 9.75 -9.29
N MET A 2 -19.18 10.51 -8.80
CA MET A 2 -18.27 11.26 -9.69
C MET A 2 -17.40 10.27 -10.46
N GLU A 3 -17.35 10.41 -11.78
CA GLU A 3 -16.50 9.59 -12.63
C GLU A 3 -15.05 10.11 -12.56
N TRP A 4 -14.11 9.24 -12.20
CA TRP A 4 -12.68 9.53 -12.25
C TRP A 4 -12.15 9.08 -13.61
N THR A 5 -11.84 10.03 -14.48
CA THR A 5 -11.32 9.76 -15.82
C THR A 5 -10.00 10.48 -16.02
N TRP A 6 -8.98 9.73 -16.41
CA TRP A 6 -7.67 10.23 -16.74
C TRP A 6 -7.50 10.35 -18.26
N THR A 7 -6.97 11.48 -18.71
CA THR A 7 -6.54 11.68 -20.11
C THR A 7 -5.09 11.25 -20.25
N LYS A 8 -4.79 10.20 -21.02
CA LYS A 8 -3.43 9.64 -21.16
C LYS A 8 -2.39 10.65 -21.67
N ALA A 9 -2.82 11.67 -22.40
CA ALA A 9 -1.97 12.78 -22.86
C ALA A 9 -1.51 13.73 -21.74
N ASN A 10 -2.18 13.73 -20.58
CA ASN A 10 -1.79 14.53 -19.42
C ASN A 10 -1.30 13.63 -18.29
N GLU A 11 -0.03 13.23 -18.38
CA GLU A 11 0.63 12.32 -17.45
C GLU A 11 0.50 12.80 -15.99
N LYS A 12 0.70 14.10 -15.76
CA LYS A 12 0.71 14.72 -14.42
C LYS A 12 -0.65 14.65 -13.72
N GLU A 13 -1.75 14.65 -14.48
CA GLU A 13 -3.11 14.60 -13.93
C GLU A 13 -3.41 13.31 -13.17
N LEU A 14 -2.63 12.24 -13.34
CA LEU A 14 -2.78 11.02 -12.53
C LEU A 14 -2.64 11.30 -11.03
N ALA A 15 -1.82 12.27 -10.64
CA ALA A 15 -1.61 12.63 -9.24
C ALA A 15 -2.91 13.03 -8.54
N GLN A 16 -3.91 13.55 -9.27
CA GLN A 16 -5.17 13.98 -8.67
C GLN A 16 -5.97 12.80 -8.07
N PHE A 17 -5.75 11.57 -8.54
CA PHE A 17 -6.52 10.40 -8.11
C PHE A 17 -5.91 9.72 -6.88
N ALA A 18 -4.64 9.98 -6.59
CA ALA A 18 -4.02 9.55 -5.34
C ALA A 18 -4.43 10.53 -4.24
N THR A 19 -5.30 10.09 -3.33
CA THR A 19 -5.90 10.97 -2.32
C THR A 19 -5.64 10.47 -0.92
N ASP A 20 -5.18 11.34 -0.02
CA ASP A 20 -4.96 11.02 1.39
C ASP A 20 -6.26 10.75 2.15
N SER A 21 -7.39 11.29 1.66
CA SER A 21 -8.73 10.96 2.16
C SER A 21 -9.08 9.46 2.00
N ALA A 22 -8.34 8.71 1.18
CA ALA A 22 -8.48 7.24 1.12
C ALA A 22 -8.28 6.58 2.49
N LEU A 23 -7.42 7.13 3.35
CA LEU A 23 -7.16 6.59 4.69
C LEU A 23 -8.43 6.58 5.57
N GLN A 24 -9.42 7.42 5.28
CA GLN A 24 -10.69 7.42 6.02
C GLN A 24 -11.47 6.11 5.89
N LEU A 25 -11.20 5.31 4.86
CA LEU A 25 -11.85 4.02 4.61
C LEU A 25 -11.23 2.85 5.39
N PHE A 26 -10.08 3.05 6.03
CA PHE A 26 -9.28 2.01 6.64
C PHE A 26 -8.98 2.30 8.11
N ASN A 27 -8.74 1.24 8.87
CA ASN A 27 -8.07 1.27 10.16
C ASN A 27 -6.80 0.41 10.06
N LEU A 28 -5.64 1.06 10.15
CA LEU A 28 -4.38 0.34 10.32
C LEU A 28 -4.32 -0.23 11.74
N ASP A 29 -3.76 -1.43 11.88
CA ASP A 29 -3.47 -2.07 13.17
C ASP A 29 -2.20 -1.52 13.85
N VAL A 30 -1.53 -0.57 13.19
CA VAL A 30 -0.36 0.14 13.68
C VAL A 30 -0.63 1.65 13.80
N SER A 31 0.11 2.29 14.70
CA SER A 31 0.16 3.74 14.81
C SER A 31 1.14 4.31 13.78
N SER A 32 0.63 4.92 12.71
CA SER A 32 1.48 5.61 11.73
C SER A 32 2.30 6.74 12.37
N PHE A 33 1.75 7.39 13.40
CA PHE A 33 2.46 8.43 14.15
C PHE A 33 3.71 7.89 14.83
N ASP A 34 3.60 6.75 15.53
CA ASP A 34 4.72 6.15 16.25
C ASP A 34 5.79 5.63 15.27
N LEU A 35 5.38 4.88 14.24
CA LEU A 35 6.32 4.32 13.26
C LEU A 35 7.08 5.41 12.48
N ILE A 36 6.43 6.53 12.12
CA ILE A 36 7.12 7.66 11.47
C ILE A 36 8.14 8.30 12.42
N ARG A 37 7.79 8.47 13.69
CA ARG A 37 8.69 9.06 14.70
C ARG A 37 9.90 8.17 14.98
N GLU A 38 9.72 6.86 14.92
CA GLU A 38 10.78 5.87 15.10
C GLU A 38 11.55 5.55 13.81
N GLU A 39 11.26 6.27 12.71
CA GLU A 39 11.87 6.07 11.39
C GLU A 39 11.67 4.64 10.84
N GLN A 40 10.61 3.95 11.28
CA GLN A 40 10.23 2.61 10.84
C GLN A 40 9.34 2.65 9.60
N PHE A 41 9.83 3.32 8.56
CA PHE A 41 9.08 3.55 7.32
C PHE A 41 8.67 2.25 6.64
N GLU A 42 9.58 1.27 6.55
CA GLU A 42 9.31 -0.01 5.91
C GLU A 42 8.20 -0.79 6.63
N SER A 43 8.22 -0.82 7.97
CA SER A 43 7.17 -1.46 8.77
C SER A 43 5.79 -0.83 8.53
N LEU A 44 5.73 0.50 8.36
CA LEU A 44 4.48 1.19 8.04
C LEU A 44 4.01 0.89 6.61
N ILE A 45 4.93 0.81 5.65
CA ILE A 45 4.61 0.42 4.26
C ILE A 45 4.07 -1.01 4.23
N GLU A 46 4.68 -1.93 4.97
CA GLU A 46 4.22 -3.32 5.12
C GLU A 46 2.82 -3.39 5.74
N ALA A 47 2.57 -2.63 6.81
CA ALA A 47 1.25 -2.60 7.46
C ALA A 47 0.15 -2.11 6.51
N ILE A 48 0.43 -1.10 5.69
CA ILE A 48 -0.49 -0.63 4.64
C ILE A 48 -0.73 -1.74 3.60
N TYR A 49 0.33 -2.39 3.14
CA TYR A 49 0.24 -3.49 2.16
C TYR A 49 -0.60 -4.65 2.70
N ASN A 50 -0.34 -5.11 3.93
CA ASN A 50 -1.06 -6.22 4.56
C ASN A 50 -2.53 -5.86 4.82
N THR A 51 -2.81 -4.63 5.24
CA THR A 51 -4.20 -4.13 5.37
C THR A 51 -4.96 -4.27 4.04
N LEU A 52 -4.31 -4.04 2.90
CA LEU A 52 -4.93 -4.19 1.57
C LEU A 52 -5.11 -5.65 1.15
N VAL A 53 -4.16 -6.54 1.48
CA VAL A 53 -4.29 -7.99 1.23
C VAL A 53 -5.58 -8.53 1.84
N GLU A 54 -5.87 -8.12 3.07
CA GLU A 54 -7.04 -8.58 3.81
C GLU A 54 -8.37 -8.08 3.25
N GLN A 55 -8.34 -7.03 2.43
CA GLN A 55 -9.54 -6.57 1.73
C GLN A 55 -9.98 -7.51 0.61
N LYS A 56 -9.10 -8.44 0.21
CA LYS A 56 -9.38 -9.46 -0.83
C LYS A 56 -9.89 -8.82 -2.13
N VAL A 57 -9.34 -7.66 -2.48
CA VAL A 57 -9.61 -6.98 -3.75
C VAL A 57 -9.14 -7.89 -4.87
N LYS A 58 -9.99 -8.17 -5.86
CA LYS A 58 -9.67 -9.01 -7.00
C LYS A 58 -8.92 -8.20 -8.05
N TYR A 59 -7.91 -8.79 -8.66
CA TYR A 59 -7.32 -8.20 -9.85
C TYR A 59 -8.34 -8.26 -10.99
N ASP A 60 -8.49 -7.14 -11.71
CA ASP A 60 -9.39 -6.99 -12.84
C ASP A 60 -8.67 -6.22 -13.95
N LEU A 61 -9.07 -6.48 -15.20
CA LEU A 61 -8.50 -5.78 -16.34
C LEU A 61 -9.12 -4.40 -16.48
N GLU A 62 -8.47 -3.55 -17.28
CA GLU A 62 -9.07 -2.30 -17.72
C GLU A 62 -10.40 -2.64 -18.41
N LYS A 63 -11.49 -2.00 -17.99
CA LYS A 63 -12.76 -2.14 -18.71
C LYS A 63 -12.53 -1.57 -20.11
N PHE A 64 -12.84 -2.35 -21.13
CA PHE A 64 -12.74 -1.94 -22.52
C PHE A 64 -13.26 -0.51 -22.72
N SER A 65 -12.36 0.39 -23.10
CA SER A 65 -12.67 1.77 -23.46
C SER A 65 -12.56 1.90 -24.97
N THR A 66 -13.57 2.47 -25.63
CA THR A 66 -13.53 2.79 -27.06
C THR A 66 -12.59 3.96 -27.37
N ALA A 67 -12.12 4.68 -26.36
CA ALA A 67 -11.20 5.80 -26.49
C ALA A 67 -9.82 5.41 -25.94
N GLU A 68 -8.87 5.12 -26.82
CA GLU A 68 -7.45 4.86 -26.46
C GLU A 68 -6.82 6.02 -25.66
N THR A 69 -7.40 7.22 -25.75
CA THR A 69 -6.89 8.46 -25.15
C THR A 69 -7.31 8.67 -23.69
N HIS A 70 -8.28 7.92 -23.18
CA HIS A 70 -8.80 8.07 -21.82
C HIS A 70 -8.88 6.72 -21.10
N GLN A 71 -8.63 6.75 -19.80
CA GLN A 71 -8.77 5.58 -18.93
C GLN A 71 -9.58 5.99 -17.70
N ARG A 72 -10.60 5.19 -17.40
CA ARG A 72 -11.34 5.33 -16.15
C ARG A 72 -10.48 4.79 -15.01
N ILE A 73 -10.39 5.56 -13.93
CA ILE A 73 -9.78 5.18 -12.66
C ILE A 73 -10.91 4.85 -11.67
N ARG A 74 -10.85 3.71 -11.00
CA ARG A 74 -11.82 3.39 -9.94
C ARG A 74 -11.48 4.22 -8.70
N THR A 75 -12.49 4.79 -8.05
CA THR A 75 -12.31 5.44 -6.75
C THR A 75 -11.95 4.41 -5.66
N PRO A 76 -11.31 4.80 -4.55
CA PRO A 76 -11.09 3.90 -3.41
C PRO A 76 -12.37 3.19 -2.93
N VAL A 77 -13.50 3.90 -2.89
CA VAL A 77 -14.79 3.32 -2.51
C VAL A 77 -15.22 2.24 -3.51
N GLU A 78 -15.07 2.48 -4.81
CA GLU A 78 -15.40 1.48 -5.85
C GLU A 78 -14.47 0.26 -5.81
N ILE A 79 -13.19 0.44 -5.50
CA ILE A 79 -12.22 -0.67 -5.37
C ILE A 79 -12.59 -1.57 -4.18
N LEU A 80 -13.06 -0.99 -3.07
CA LEU A 80 -13.31 -1.68 -1.80
C LEU A 80 -14.76 -2.14 -1.61
N SER A 81 -15.70 -1.57 -2.37
CA SER A 81 -17.09 -2.01 -2.41
C SER A 81 -17.24 -3.23 -3.31
N GLN A 82 -18.29 -4.04 -3.09
CA GLN A 82 -18.58 -5.19 -3.96
C GLN A 82 -18.66 -4.74 -5.44
N PRO A 83 -17.99 -5.45 -6.38
CA PRO A 83 -17.41 -6.79 -6.25
C PRO A 83 -15.96 -6.88 -5.71
N ARG A 84 -15.39 -5.76 -5.25
CA ARG A 84 -14.01 -5.56 -4.79
C ARG A 84 -12.99 -5.85 -5.88
N GLN A 85 -12.73 -4.90 -6.76
CA GLN A 85 -11.83 -5.13 -7.89
C GLN A 85 -11.06 -3.89 -8.33
N GLY A 86 -9.86 -4.09 -8.88
CA GLY A 86 -9.03 -3.01 -9.41
C GLY A 86 -7.98 -3.49 -10.41
N THR A 87 -7.58 -2.59 -11.30
CA THR A 87 -6.44 -2.74 -12.22
C THR A 87 -5.11 -2.42 -11.52
N CYS A 88 -3.97 -2.72 -12.16
CA CYS A 88 -2.65 -2.34 -11.63
C CYS A 88 -2.57 -0.85 -11.30
N LEU A 89 -3.14 0.01 -12.15
CA LEU A 89 -3.17 1.46 -11.95
C LEU A 89 -4.09 1.87 -10.78
N ASP A 90 -5.30 1.29 -10.69
CA ASP A 90 -6.22 1.57 -9.58
C ASP A 90 -5.57 1.26 -8.22
N LEU A 91 -4.90 0.11 -8.15
CA LEU A 91 -4.27 -0.41 -6.94
C LEU A 91 -3.03 0.42 -6.56
N ALA A 92 -2.20 0.79 -7.53
CA ALA A 92 -1.05 1.66 -7.30
C ALA A 92 -1.48 3.06 -6.81
N ILE A 93 -2.54 3.64 -7.39
CA ILE A 93 -3.08 4.93 -6.98
C ILE A 93 -3.68 4.86 -5.57
N LEU A 94 -4.44 3.80 -5.26
CA LEU A 94 -4.97 3.57 -3.90
C LEU A 94 -3.83 3.48 -2.88
N PHE A 95 -2.78 2.71 -3.19
CA PHE A 95 -1.61 2.57 -2.33
C PHE A 95 -0.87 3.89 -2.11
N CYS A 96 -0.70 4.70 -3.16
CA CYS A 96 -0.19 6.08 -3.04
C CYS A 96 -1.05 6.94 -2.11
N GLY A 97 -2.38 6.89 -2.25
CA GLY A 97 -3.30 7.62 -1.39
C GLY A 97 -3.15 7.26 0.09
N LEU A 98 -3.08 5.97 0.40
CA LEU A 98 -2.86 5.49 1.78
C LEU A 98 -1.50 5.89 2.32
N CYS A 99 -0.44 5.77 1.52
CA CYS A 99 0.89 6.25 1.90
C CYS A 99 0.86 7.75 2.27
N LEU A 100 0.22 8.60 1.46
CA LEU A 100 0.11 10.03 1.75
C LEU A 100 -0.68 10.32 3.03
N GLY A 101 -1.79 9.60 3.24
CA GLY A 101 -2.58 9.71 4.48
C GLY A 101 -1.77 9.31 5.71
N CYS A 102 -0.83 8.39 5.56
CA CYS A 102 0.10 7.95 6.61
C CYS A 102 1.38 8.79 6.67
N ASN A 103 1.44 9.96 6.03
CA ASN A 103 2.61 10.84 5.96
C ASN A 103 3.86 10.21 5.31
N LEU A 104 3.70 9.23 4.42
CA LEU A 104 4.79 8.72 3.58
C LEU A 104 4.89 9.50 2.27
N LEU A 105 5.99 9.31 1.53
CA LEU A 105 6.27 9.96 0.24
C LEU A 105 6.27 8.95 -0.92
N PRO A 106 5.09 8.57 -1.44
CA PRO A 106 4.98 7.66 -2.57
C PRO A 106 5.26 8.35 -3.90
N LYS A 107 5.84 7.58 -4.83
CA LYS A 107 6.07 7.90 -6.23
C LYS A 107 5.30 6.90 -7.07
N LEU A 108 4.35 7.36 -7.86
CA LEU A 108 3.65 6.51 -8.81
C LEU A 108 4.56 6.30 -10.03
N ILE A 109 4.89 5.05 -10.34
CA ILE A 109 5.74 4.69 -11.47
C ILE A 109 4.87 4.07 -12.56
N ILE A 110 4.95 4.64 -13.76
CA ILE A 110 4.24 4.14 -14.94
C ILE A 110 5.25 3.43 -15.84
N LEU A 111 4.92 2.17 -16.14
CA LEU A 111 5.63 1.30 -17.06
C LEU A 111 4.71 1.03 -18.26
N GLU A 112 5.25 0.51 -19.36
CA GLU A 112 4.43 0.09 -20.49
C GLU A 112 3.42 -0.99 -20.05
N GLY A 113 2.13 -0.64 -20.04
CA GLY A 113 1.04 -1.55 -19.67
C GLY A 113 0.96 -1.91 -18.18
N HIS A 114 1.71 -1.23 -17.30
CA HIS A 114 1.75 -1.57 -15.87
C HIS A 114 2.04 -0.37 -14.98
N ALA A 115 1.76 -0.49 -13.68
CA ALA A 115 2.05 0.55 -12.69
C ALA A 115 2.52 -0.06 -11.37
N ILE A 116 3.54 0.54 -10.78
CA ILE A 116 4.07 0.18 -9.46
C ILE A 116 4.27 1.45 -8.62
N VAL A 117 4.64 1.30 -7.35
CA VAL A 117 4.90 2.45 -6.46
C VAL A 117 6.30 2.34 -5.88
N ALA A 118 7.02 3.46 -5.79
CA ALA A 118 8.22 3.57 -4.95
C ALA A 118 7.92 4.47 -3.75
N VAL A 119 8.24 4.04 -2.53
CA VAL A 119 7.98 4.82 -1.30
C VAL A 119 9.30 5.15 -0.62
N SER A 120 9.47 6.40 -0.20
CA SER A 120 10.69 6.83 0.50
C SER A 120 10.87 6.09 1.83
N LEU A 121 12.09 5.61 2.07
CA LEU A 121 12.51 5.00 3.34
C LEU A 121 13.28 5.96 4.24
N VAL A 122 13.52 7.20 3.79
CA VAL A 122 14.38 8.17 4.51
C VAL A 122 13.75 9.54 4.65
N HIS A 123 12.53 9.72 4.14
CA HIS A 123 11.79 10.99 4.14
C HIS A 123 10.30 10.74 4.31
N ASN A 124 9.65 11.59 5.10
CA ASN A 124 8.20 11.61 5.25
C ASN A 124 7.58 12.78 4.48
N ARG A 125 6.24 12.87 4.42
CA ARG A 125 5.51 13.89 3.65
C ARG A 125 5.91 15.32 4.00
N LYS A 126 6.32 15.61 5.24
CA LYS A 126 6.78 16.96 5.64
C LYS A 126 8.09 17.35 4.98
N ASP A 127 8.87 16.36 4.53
CA ASP A 127 10.14 16.54 3.85
C ASP A 127 9.99 16.55 2.32
N TRP A 128 8.77 16.70 1.77
CA TRP A 128 8.53 16.68 0.32
C TRP A 128 9.37 17.72 -0.44
N ASN A 129 9.69 18.84 0.20
CA ASN A 129 10.49 19.93 -0.35
C ASN A 129 11.96 19.89 0.12
N SER A 130 12.43 18.74 0.60
CA SER A 130 13.80 18.59 1.09
C SER A 130 14.82 19.11 0.08
N THR A 131 15.83 19.82 0.58
CA THR A 131 16.93 20.32 -0.24
C THR A 131 17.94 19.24 -0.62
N LYS A 132 17.72 18.00 -0.17
CA LYS A 132 18.54 16.86 -0.57
C LYS A 132 18.35 16.55 -2.06
N GLU A 133 19.45 16.19 -2.73
CA GLU A 133 19.46 15.98 -4.17
C GLU A 133 18.54 14.85 -4.62
N GLN A 134 18.34 13.82 -3.79
CA GLN A 134 17.42 12.71 -4.11
C GLN A 134 15.98 13.20 -4.34
N GLN A 135 15.52 14.15 -3.52
CA GLN A 135 14.16 14.69 -3.58
C GLN A 135 14.02 15.78 -4.65
N LYS A 136 15.06 16.60 -4.85
CA LYS A 136 15.08 17.65 -5.90
C LYS A 136 14.89 17.11 -7.31
N LYS A 137 15.34 15.89 -7.59
CA LYS A 137 15.19 15.23 -8.89
C LYS A 137 13.73 15.13 -9.35
N PHE A 138 12.78 15.07 -8.43
CA PHE A 138 11.35 14.93 -8.73
C PHE A 138 10.58 16.24 -8.83
N LEU A 139 11.22 17.40 -8.57
CA LEU A 139 10.53 18.70 -8.57
C LEU A 139 10.05 19.14 -9.96
N GLY A 140 10.68 18.63 -11.01
CA GLY A 140 10.38 18.95 -12.41
C GLY A 140 11.61 19.46 -13.16
N LYS A 141 11.37 20.11 -14.29
CA LYS A 141 12.42 20.56 -15.21
C LYS A 141 12.98 21.91 -14.79
N ARG A 142 14.30 22.02 -14.66
CA ARG A 142 14.97 23.33 -14.54
C ARG A 142 14.99 24.01 -15.91
N VAL A 143 14.43 25.21 -15.98
CA VAL A 143 14.42 26.04 -17.18
C VAL A 143 14.94 27.44 -16.83
N LYS A 144 15.56 28.11 -17.79
CA LYS A 144 15.96 29.51 -17.66
C LYS A 144 14.94 30.39 -18.39
N ASP A 145 14.53 31.47 -17.75
CA ASP A 145 13.72 32.49 -18.41
C ASP A 145 14.57 33.33 -19.38
N SER A 146 13.94 34.28 -20.08
CA SER A 146 14.61 35.17 -21.03
C SER A 146 15.64 36.10 -20.37
N GLN A 147 15.62 36.24 -19.05
CA GLN A 147 16.57 37.04 -18.26
C GLN A 147 17.68 36.17 -17.63
N GLY A 148 17.65 34.84 -17.87
CA GLY A 148 18.63 33.89 -17.35
C GLY A 148 18.33 33.37 -15.95
N SER A 149 17.20 33.75 -15.34
CA SER A 149 16.79 33.27 -14.01
C SER A 149 16.29 31.82 -14.10
N GLU A 150 16.74 30.98 -13.17
CA GLU A 150 16.30 29.58 -13.12
C GLU A 150 14.95 29.46 -12.42
N ARG A 151 14.05 28.69 -13.02
CA ARG A 151 12.79 28.24 -12.42
C ARG A 151 12.59 26.76 -12.67
N ILE A 152 11.71 26.15 -11.88
CA ILE A 152 11.31 24.75 -12.06
C ILE A 152 9.92 24.72 -12.68
N GLU A 153 9.78 24.03 -13.80
CA GLU A 153 8.49 23.75 -14.44
C GLU A 153 8.01 22.33 -14.07
N PRO A 154 6.71 22.13 -13.80
CA PRO A 154 6.15 20.80 -13.53
C PRO A 154 6.43 19.81 -14.66
N GLU A 155 7.20 18.76 -14.37
CA GLU A 155 7.55 17.69 -15.30
C GLU A 155 7.63 16.36 -14.55
N VAL A 156 7.13 15.29 -15.17
CA VAL A 156 7.26 13.94 -14.64
C VAL A 156 8.72 13.50 -14.69
N PHE A 157 9.13 12.65 -13.76
CA PHE A 157 10.50 12.16 -13.68
C PHE A 157 10.75 11.07 -14.75
N LYS A 158 11.81 11.20 -15.55
CA LYS A 158 12.10 10.33 -16.71
C LYS A 158 13.44 9.58 -16.67
N ASP A 159 14.21 9.71 -15.59
CA ASP A 159 15.55 9.11 -15.46
C ASP A 159 15.49 7.73 -14.79
N LEU A 160 15.30 6.66 -15.58
CA LEU A 160 15.18 5.29 -15.06
C LEU A 160 16.39 4.87 -14.22
N ASP A 161 17.61 5.13 -14.70
CA ASP A 161 18.84 4.74 -14.02
C ASP A 161 18.93 5.45 -12.66
N GLY A 162 18.64 6.75 -12.63
CA GLY A 162 18.56 7.50 -11.38
C GLY A 162 17.50 6.98 -10.40
N LEU A 163 16.37 6.45 -10.88
CA LEU A 163 15.37 5.79 -10.02
C LEU A 163 15.87 4.44 -9.49
N LYS A 164 16.52 3.63 -10.33
CA LYS A 164 17.12 2.35 -9.92
C LYS A 164 18.19 2.56 -8.86
N ASP A 165 19.09 3.52 -9.06
CA ASP A 165 20.11 3.90 -8.08
C ASP A 165 19.49 4.25 -6.72
N LEU A 166 18.40 5.02 -6.73
CA LEU A 166 17.70 5.40 -5.50
C LEU A 166 17.08 4.20 -4.77
N ILE A 167 16.58 3.20 -5.52
CA ILE A 167 16.01 1.97 -4.97
C ILE A 167 17.10 1.00 -4.48
N GLU A 168 18.20 0.89 -5.22
CA GLU A 168 19.35 0.05 -4.86
C GLU A 168 20.07 0.55 -3.61
N ASN A 169 20.17 1.87 -3.45
CA ASN A 169 20.78 2.49 -2.28
C ASN A 169 19.83 2.60 -1.07
N GLY A 170 18.67 1.95 -1.10
CA GLY A 170 17.72 1.91 0.03
C GLY A 170 17.09 3.26 0.36
N ILE A 171 17.08 4.22 -0.58
CA ILE A 171 16.41 5.51 -0.40
C ILE A 171 14.90 5.35 -0.64
N TYR A 172 14.54 4.52 -1.62
CA TYR A 172 13.15 4.17 -1.91
C TYR A 172 12.96 2.66 -1.95
N LEU A 173 11.76 2.23 -1.61
CA LEU A 173 11.31 0.87 -1.74
C LEU A 173 10.30 0.76 -2.88
N ALA A 174 10.58 -0.07 -3.88
CA ALA A 174 9.61 -0.41 -4.92
C ALA A 174 8.61 -1.46 -4.41
N VAL A 175 7.32 -1.31 -4.74
CA VAL A 175 6.22 -2.19 -4.34
C VAL A 175 5.37 -2.52 -5.56
N GLU A 176 5.23 -3.81 -5.86
CA GLU A 176 4.26 -4.34 -6.83
C GLU A 176 2.85 -4.37 -6.21
N CYS A 177 2.01 -3.39 -6.54
CA CYS A 177 0.69 -3.24 -5.94
C CYS A 177 -0.33 -4.28 -6.42
N THR A 178 -0.10 -4.97 -7.54
CA THR A 178 -0.96 -6.12 -7.89
C THR A 178 -0.75 -7.30 -6.95
N GLY A 179 0.36 -7.31 -6.18
CA GLY A 179 0.67 -8.36 -5.21
C GLY A 179 -0.40 -8.53 -4.13
N PHE A 180 -1.01 -7.43 -3.66
CA PHE A 180 -2.07 -7.48 -2.64
C PHE A 180 -3.46 -7.75 -3.22
N ALA A 181 -3.61 -7.79 -4.55
CA ALA A 181 -4.87 -8.19 -5.18
C ALA A 181 -4.95 -9.70 -5.33
N TYR A 182 -6.10 -10.28 -5.03
CA TYR A 182 -6.40 -11.69 -5.19
C TYR A 182 -6.47 -12.07 -6.67
N SER A 183 -5.74 -13.13 -7.04
CA SER A 183 -5.96 -13.85 -8.29
C SER A 183 -5.46 -15.30 -8.19
N LYS A 184 -6.25 -16.24 -8.71
CA LYS A 184 -5.85 -17.65 -8.89
C LYS A 184 -5.34 -17.95 -10.29
N THR A 185 -5.50 -17.01 -11.23
CA THR A 185 -5.25 -17.24 -12.66
C THR A 185 -4.11 -16.41 -13.22
N LEU A 186 -3.62 -15.39 -12.49
CA LEU A 186 -2.39 -14.71 -12.84
C LEU A 186 -1.22 -15.70 -12.74
N SER A 187 -0.66 -16.07 -13.88
CA SER A 187 0.50 -16.95 -13.95
C SER A 187 1.77 -16.19 -13.59
N PRO A 188 2.82 -16.86 -13.10
CA PRO A 188 4.14 -16.25 -12.90
C PRO A 188 4.68 -15.57 -14.18
N ASP A 189 4.28 -16.06 -15.35
CA ASP A 189 4.67 -15.50 -16.65
C ASP A 189 3.91 -14.21 -17.02
N SER A 190 2.87 -13.84 -16.27
CA SER A 190 2.11 -12.61 -16.54
C SER A 190 2.97 -11.36 -16.37
N THR A 191 2.53 -10.26 -16.97
CA THR A 191 3.20 -8.96 -16.85
C THR A 191 3.37 -8.56 -15.39
N GLU A 192 2.33 -8.77 -14.59
CA GLU A 192 2.20 -8.34 -13.19
C GLU A 192 3.11 -9.09 -12.21
N LEU A 193 3.48 -10.35 -12.50
CA LEU A 193 4.17 -11.20 -11.51
C LEU A 193 5.68 -11.33 -11.70
N ALA A 194 6.23 -11.00 -12.86
CA ALA A 194 7.67 -11.07 -13.13
C ALA A 194 8.35 -12.38 -12.66
N GLY A 195 7.68 -13.52 -12.88
CA GLY A 195 8.15 -14.85 -12.51
C GLY A 195 7.87 -15.25 -11.05
N ALA A 196 7.21 -14.40 -10.25
CA ALA A 196 6.85 -14.73 -8.88
C ALA A 196 5.59 -15.60 -8.79
N THR A 197 5.61 -16.53 -7.83
CA THR A 197 4.45 -17.36 -7.50
C THR A 197 3.73 -16.80 -6.30
N ARG A 198 2.41 -16.64 -6.43
CA ARG A 198 1.51 -16.25 -5.35
C ARG A 198 1.39 -17.38 -4.32
N ASN A 199 1.10 -17.01 -3.08
CA ASN A 199 0.79 -17.97 -2.02
C ASN A 199 -0.51 -18.74 -2.30
N THR A 200 -0.83 -19.72 -1.46
CA THR A 200 -2.05 -20.55 -1.57
C THR A 200 -3.35 -19.74 -1.52
N GLU A 201 -3.30 -18.53 -0.97
CA GLU A 201 -4.44 -17.61 -0.88
C GLU A 201 -4.57 -16.70 -2.11
N GLY A 202 -3.60 -16.70 -3.02
CA GLY A 202 -3.63 -15.91 -4.26
C GLY A 202 -2.99 -14.52 -4.15
N PHE A 203 -2.10 -14.28 -3.18
CA PHE A 203 -1.41 -13.01 -2.95
C PHE A 203 0.12 -13.16 -3.01
N LEU A 204 0.83 -12.06 -3.24
CA LEU A 204 2.27 -11.97 -2.93
C LEU A 204 2.45 -11.52 -1.48
N SER A 205 3.41 -12.10 -0.77
CA SER A 205 3.91 -11.50 0.48
C SER A 205 4.52 -10.13 0.21
N PHE A 206 4.67 -9.31 1.25
CA PHE A 206 5.32 -8.01 1.13
C PHE A 206 6.76 -8.12 0.61
N GLU A 207 7.54 -9.09 1.09
CA GLU A 207 8.89 -9.36 0.57
C GLU A 207 8.89 -9.69 -0.92
N GLN A 208 7.94 -10.53 -1.38
CA GLN A 208 7.82 -10.84 -2.79
C GLN A 208 7.39 -9.62 -3.62
N SER A 209 6.50 -8.76 -3.10
CA SER A 209 6.06 -7.57 -3.84
C SER A 209 7.18 -6.54 -4.01
N LYS A 210 8.13 -6.46 -3.05
CA LYS A 210 9.36 -5.68 -3.19
C LYS A 210 10.24 -6.20 -4.32
N GLU A 211 10.52 -7.49 -4.32
CA GLU A 211 11.38 -8.12 -5.32
C GLU A 211 10.76 -8.02 -6.73
N VAL A 212 9.46 -8.27 -6.85
CA VAL A 212 8.76 -8.10 -8.13
C VAL A 212 8.79 -6.64 -8.57
N GLY A 213 8.51 -5.69 -7.68
CA GLY A 213 8.56 -4.25 -7.99
C GLY A 213 9.92 -3.82 -8.56
N ARG A 214 11.02 -4.33 -7.99
CA ARG A 214 12.38 -4.10 -8.53
C ARG A 214 12.54 -4.70 -9.93
N LYS A 215 12.18 -5.98 -10.10
CA LYS A 215 12.29 -6.68 -11.40
C LYS A 215 11.49 -6.01 -12.51
N GLN A 216 10.35 -5.40 -12.21
CA GLN A 216 9.55 -4.71 -13.23
C GLN A 216 10.31 -3.56 -13.89
N LEU A 217 11.19 -2.87 -13.15
CA LEU A 217 12.02 -1.78 -13.68
C LEU A 217 13.09 -2.27 -14.67
N ASP A 218 13.44 -3.56 -14.63
CA ASP A 218 14.34 -4.19 -15.61
C ASP A 218 13.56 -4.80 -16.79
N ARG A 219 12.33 -5.23 -16.54
CA ARG A 219 11.57 -6.04 -17.48
C ARG A 219 10.66 -5.24 -18.40
N LEU A 220 10.10 -4.14 -17.91
CA LEU A 220 9.14 -3.33 -18.65
C LEU A 220 9.73 -1.96 -19.01
N PRO A 221 9.44 -1.42 -20.21
CA PRO A 221 9.84 -0.07 -20.57
C PRO A 221 9.29 0.96 -19.57
N PHE A 222 10.20 1.71 -18.95
CA PHE A 222 9.86 2.82 -18.07
C PHE A 222 9.32 4.00 -18.87
N ARG A 223 8.19 4.57 -18.43
CA ARG A 223 7.58 5.75 -19.06
C ARG A 223 7.93 7.01 -18.29
N TYR A 224 7.57 7.03 -17.01
CA TYR A 224 7.82 8.13 -16.10
C TYR A 224 7.45 7.76 -14.66
N ALA A 225 7.87 8.59 -13.70
CA ALA A 225 7.41 8.57 -12.33
C ALA A 225 6.84 9.94 -11.92
N ILE A 226 5.86 9.92 -11.02
CA ILE A 226 5.24 11.12 -10.45
C ILE A 226 5.44 11.09 -8.94
N ASP A 227 6.09 12.13 -8.42
CA ASP A 227 6.08 12.38 -6.99
C ASP A 227 4.77 13.01 -6.58
N ILE A 228 3.94 12.24 -5.88
CA ILE A 228 2.57 12.65 -5.61
C ILE A 228 2.53 13.86 -4.66
N ALA A 229 3.40 13.90 -3.65
CA ALA A 229 3.46 15.04 -2.73
C ALA A 229 3.95 16.30 -3.47
N VAL A 230 4.98 16.19 -4.32
CA VAL A 230 5.40 17.33 -5.15
C VAL A 230 4.29 17.78 -6.09
N ALA A 231 3.57 16.84 -6.72
CA ALA A 231 2.46 17.17 -7.60
C ALA A 231 1.34 17.94 -6.88
N HIS A 232 1.00 17.55 -5.66
CA HIS A 232 -0.01 18.23 -4.86
C HIS A 232 0.47 19.58 -4.32
N GLU A 233 1.64 19.58 -3.67
CA GLU A 233 2.11 20.71 -2.86
C GLU A 233 2.85 21.76 -3.69
N PHE A 234 3.55 21.36 -4.76
CA PHE A 234 4.37 22.26 -5.60
C PHE A 234 3.75 22.53 -6.96
N TRP A 235 3.27 21.50 -7.66
CA TRP A 235 2.64 21.70 -8.98
C TRP A 235 1.20 22.19 -8.88
N GLY A 236 0.61 22.16 -7.69
CA GLY A 236 -0.75 22.65 -7.43
C GLY A 236 -1.85 21.73 -7.96
N ILE A 237 -1.55 20.45 -8.22
CA ILE A 237 -2.55 19.48 -8.67
C ILE A 237 -3.41 19.09 -7.47
N LYS A 238 -4.67 19.55 -7.47
CA LYS A 238 -5.58 19.30 -6.36
C LYS A 238 -6.00 17.82 -6.35
N PRO A 239 -5.76 17.08 -5.26
CA PRO A 239 -6.29 15.73 -5.14
C PRO A 239 -7.82 15.76 -5.15
N LYS A 240 -8.43 14.79 -5.82
CA LYS A 240 -9.85 14.51 -5.66
C LYS A 240 -10.08 14.03 -4.24
N THR A 241 -11.19 14.45 -3.63
CA THR A 241 -11.58 13.97 -2.32
C THR A 241 -12.56 12.82 -2.45
N ILE A 242 -12.54 11.93 -1.48
CA ILE A 242 -13.61 10.97 -1.27
C ILE A 242 -14.23 11.21 0.11
N GLU A 243 -15.49 10.84 0.23
CA GLU A 243 -16.16 10.73 1.53
C GLU A 243 -16.51 9.26 1.74
N ALA A 244 -16.30 8.78 2.96
CA ALA A 244 -16.75 7.46 3.34
C ALA A 244 -18.29 7.41 3.22
N PRO A 245 -18.87 6.39 2.55
CA PRO A 245 -20.31 6.23 2.50
C PRO A 245 -20.93 6.19 3.90
N SER A 246 -22.18 6.64 4.03
CA SER A 246 -22.90 6.50 5.31
C SER A 246 -22.98 5.02 5.73
N GLY A 247 -22.63 4.73 6.98
CA GLY A 247 -22.55 3.35 7.48
C GLY A 247 -21.33 2.57 6.99
N TRP A 248 -20.30 3.23 6.44
CA TRP A 248 -19.03 2.59 6.13
C TRP A 248 -18.27 2.23 7.41
N ASP A 249 -18.31 0.94 7.76
CA ASP A 249 -17.41 0.41 8.77
C ASP A 249 -15.99 0.42 8.21
N LYS A 250 -15.11 1.21 8.85
CA LYS A 250 -13.70 1.26 8.46
C LYS A 250 -13.13 -0.14 8.41
N LEU A 251 -12.51 -0.47 7.29
CA LEU A 251 -11.94 -1.78 7.07
C LEU A 251 -10.72 -1.95 7.97
N ALA A 252 -10.85 -2.81 8.97
CA ALA A 252 -9.77 -3.12 9.92
C ALA A 252 -8.84 -4.17 9.35
N ALA A 253 -7.57 -4.10 9.74
CA ALA A 253 -6.68 -5.22 9.57
C ALA A 253 -7.03 -6.34 10.58
N THR A 254 -7.44 -7.51 10.10
CA THR A 254 -7.64 -8.73 10.90
C THR A 254 -6.29 -9.38 11.15
N ARG A 255 -5.70 -9.11 12.32
CA ARG A 255 -4.42 -9.68 12.80
C ARG A 255 -4.23 -11.16 12.40
N LEU A 256 -3.40 -11.42 11.39
CA LEU A 256 -2.75 -12.71 11.23
C LEU A 256 -1.53 -12.76 12.16
N VAL A 257 -1.75 -13.12 13.42
CA VAL A 257 -0.63 -13.34 14.35
C VAL A 257 0.07 -14.64 13.97
N LYS A 258 1.17 -14.56 13.19
CA LYS A 258 2.14 -15.66 13.09
C LYS A 258 3.01 -15.67 14.36
N VAL A 259 2.60 -16.40 15.38
CA VAL A 259 3.51 -16.73 16.50
C VAL A 259 4.49 -17.80 16.02
N SER A 260 5.68 -17.39 15.58
CA SER A 260 6.80 -18.32 15.40
C SER A 260 7.59 -18.39 16.70
N GLN A 261 7.07 -19.10 17.71
CA GLN A 261 7.90 -19.47 18.86
C GLN A 261 8.66 -20.75 18.51
N LYS A 262 10.00 -20.67 18.53
CA LYS A 262 10.85 -21.86 18.68
C LYS A 262 10.50 -22.47 20.03
N VAL A 263 9.70 -23.54 20.03
CA VAL A 263 9.48 -24.35 21.22
C VAL A 263 10.78 -25.10 21.51
N GLY A 264 11.66 -24.47 22.30
CA GLY A 264 12.60 -25.22 23.11
C GLY A 264 11.79 -25.99 24.15
N LEU A 265 12.01 -27.29 24.24
CA LEU A 265 11.42 -28.19 25.23
C LEU A 265 11.38 -27.53 26.61
N LEU A 266 10.20 -27.14 27.05
CA LEU A 266 9.92 -26.78 28.42
C LEU A 266 8.84 -27.74 28.92
N ASP A 267 9.26 -28.65 29.79
CA ASP A 267 8.35 -29.51 30.55
C ASP A 267 7.46 -28.63 31.44
N ASN A 268 6.14 -28.83 31.32
CA ASN A 268 5.07 -28.31 32.16
C ASN A 268 4.78 -26.80 32.08
N ALA A 269 4.02 -26.40 31.05
CA ALA A 269 3.14 -25.22 31.13
C ALA A 269 1.69 -25.67 31.01
N VAL A 270 0.90 -25.48 32.07
CA VAL A 270 -0.56 -25.66 32.05
C VAL A 270 -1.17 -24.37 31.50
N LEU A 271 -1.83 -24.47 30.35
CA LEU A 271 -2.66 -23.39 29.78
C LEU A 271 -4.12 -23.63 30.21
N GLU A 272 -4.63 -22.83 31.14
CA GLU A 272 -6.07 -22.78 31.43
C GLU A 272 -6.80 -22.11 30.26
N GLY A 273 -7.81 -22.79 29.70
CA GLY A 273 -8.81 -22.19 28.81
C GLY A 273 -8.79 -22.59 27.32
N ALA A 274 -7.96 -23.56 26.89
CA ALA A 274 -7.99 -24.04 25.51
C ALA A 274 -8.83 -25.32 25.36
N VAL A 275 -9.81 -25.32 24.46
CA VAL A 275 -10.45 -26.56 23.98
C VAL A 275 -9.56 -27.14 22.89
N VAL A 276 -8.92 -28.28 23.18
CA VAL A 276 -8.13 -29.04 22.21
C VAL A 276 -9.03 -30.11 21.62
N SER A 277 -9.24 -30.10 20.29
CA SER A 277 -9.83 -31.22 19.56
C SER A 277 -8.92 -31.63 18.41
N GLY A 278 -8.44 -32.87 18.44
CA GLY A 278 -7.63 -33.49 17.38
C GLY A 278 -6.76 -34.64 17.87
N GLU A 279 -6.86 -35.80 17.21
CA GLU A 279 -6.10 -37.02 17.52
C GLU A 279 -4.60 -36.88 17.23
N ALA A 280 -3.78 -37.49 18.09
CA ALA A 280 -2.33 -37.41 18.05
C ALA A 280 -1.75 -38.11 16.80
N ALA A 281 -1.26 -37.31 15.86
CA ALA A 281 -0.19 -37.68 14.95
C ALA A 281 0.61 -36.42 14.63
N SER A 282 1.94 -36.54 14.66
CA SER A 282 2.92 -35.46 14.45
C SER A 282 2.52 -34.48 13.34
N GLY A 283 2.08 -33.28 13.73
CA GLY A 283 1.63 -32.24 12.82
C GLY A 283 1.54 -30.90 13.55
N GLU A 284 1.81 -29.81 12.83
CA GLU A 284 1.73 -28.44 13.32
C GLU A 284 0.35 -28.15 13.93
N PHE A 285 0.34 -27.58 15.14
CA PHE A 285 -0.89 -27.18 15.82
C PHE A 285 -1.22 -25.72 15.49
N HIS A 286 -2.43 -25.49 14.98
CA HIS A 286 -2.99 -24.16 14.83
C HIS A 286 -3.88 -23.84 16.04
N ILE A 287 -3.52 -22.82 16.81
CA ILE A 287 -4.34 -22.29 17.90
C ILE A 287 -4.97 -20.98 17.42
N THR A 288 -6.30 -20.96 17.35
CA THR A 288 -7.09 -19.74 17.16
C THR A 288 -7.65 -19.30 18.51
N GLN A 289 -7.36 -18.08 18.94
CA GLN A 289 -8.01 -17.47 20.10
C GLN A 289 -8.87 -16.30 19.64
N GLU A 290 -10.19 -16.42 19.83
CA GLU A 290 -11.09 -15.27 19.80
C GLU A 290 -11.02 -14.59 21.18
N ILE A 291 -10.66 -13.31 21.21
CA ILE A 291 -10.70 -12.51 22.44
C ILE A 291 -12.03 -11.75 22.43
N GLU A 292 -13.04 -12.28 23.10
CA GLU A 292 -14.21 -11.49 23.48
C GLU A 292 -13.83 -10.52 24.60
N THR A 293 -13.93 -9.23 24.34
CA THR A 293 -13.84 -8.18 25.36
C THR A 293 -15.04 -8.28 26.30
N MET A 294 -14.87 -8.90 27.47
CA MET A 294 -15.85 -8.80 28.56
C MET A 294 -15.76 -7.42 29.24
N GLN A 295 -16.86 -6.66 29.15
CA GLN A 295 -17.11 -5.50 29.99
C GLN A 295 -17.35 -5.96 31.44
N GLY A 296 -16.36 -5.73 32.31
CA GLY A 296 -16.47 -5.99 33.75
C GLY A 296 -17.34 -4.93 34.43
N GLY A 297 -18.62 -5.26 34.64
CA GLY A 297 -19.49 -4.55 35.58
C GLY A 297 -19.12 -4.90 37.02
N ALA A 298 -18.90 -3.87 37.84
CA ALA A 298 -18.72 -4.02 39.27
C ALA A 298 -20.02 -4.50 39.94
N SER A 299 -19.95 -5.57 40.75
CA SER A 299 -20.84 -5.71 41.90
C SER A 299 -20.16 -6.50 43.01
N ALA A 300 -20.25 -5.94 44.21
CA ALA A 300 -19.81 -6.53 45.46
C ALA A 300 -20.88 -7.48 45.99
N THR A 301 -20.49 -8.67 46.45
CA THR A 301 -21.17 -9.34 47.56
C THR A 301 -20.13 -10.10 48.38
N GLY A 302 -20.07 -9.77 49.67
CA GLY A 302 -19.27 -10.50 50.65
C GLY A 302 -19.91 -11.84 50.99
N TYR A 303 -19.08 -12.83 51.26
CA TYR A 303 -19.48 -14.07 51.90
C TYR A 303 -18.74 -14.24 53.22
N LYS A 304 -19.51 -14.37 54.30
CA LYS A 304 -19.09 -14.74 55.65
C LYS A 304 -19.37 -16.24 55.87
N GLY A 305 -18.49 -16.88 56.63
CA GLY A 305 -18.72 -18.13 57.39
C GLY A 305 -18.46 -19.42 56.60
N ASN A 306 -18.00 -20.53 57.17
CA ASN A 306 -17.63 -20.88 58.55
C ASN A 306 -16.93 -22.26 58.48
N ALA A 307 -15.81 -22.44 59.20
CA ALA A 307 -15.39 -23.60 60.01
C ALA A 307 -13.91 -23.43 60.37
#